data_AF-A0A349JYX1-F1
#
_entry.id   AF-A0A349JYX1-F1
#
_cell.length_a   1.000
_cell.length_b   1.000
_cell.length_c   1.000
_cell.angle_alpha   90.00
_cell.angle_beta   90.00
_cell.angle_gamma   90.00
#
_symmetry.space_group_name_H-M   'P 1'
#
loop_
_entity.id
_entity.type
_entity.pdbx_description
1 polymer ?
#
loop_
_entity_poly.entity_id
_entity_poly.type
_entity_poly.pdbx_seq_one_letter_code
_entity_poly.pdbx_strand_id
1 'polypeptide(L)'
;MDAIRIRGARQHNLRNVDVDIPRGKLVVVTGLSGSGKSSLAFHTLYAEGQRRYVESLSAYARQFLDQLDKPEVDAIEGLSPAIAIEQRGAGANPRSIIATATEIHDYLRIL
;
A
#
# COMPACT_ATOMS: atom_id res chain seq x y z
N MET A 1 21.78 -7.04 -7.65
CA MET A 1 21.04 -5.76 -7.80
C MET A 1 19.92 -5.75 -6.76
N ASP A 2 19.73 -4.64 -6.05
CA ASP A 2 18.69 -4.49 -5.00
C ASP A 2 17.31 -4.29 -5.64
N ALA A 3 16.37 -5.20 -5.35
CA ALA A 3 15.07 -5.26 -6.01
C ALA A 3 14.00 -5.84 -5.07
N ILE A 4 12.75 -5.42 -5.24
CA ILE A 4 11.58 -6.09 -4.69
C ILE A 4 11.25 -7.23 -5.65
N ARG A 5 11.34 -8.48 -5.17
CA ARG A 5 11.08 -9.67 -5.99
C ARG A 5 9.74 -10.24 -5.63
N ILE A 6 8.87 -10.38 -6.62
CA ILE A 6 7.55 -10.98 -6.49
C ILE A 6 7.58 -12.30 -7.25
N ARG A 7 7.12 -13.38 -6.59
CA ARG A 7 7.03 -14.71 -7.17
C ARG A 7 5.63 -15.28 -7.03
N GLY A 8 5.07 -15.75 -8.13
CA GLY A 8 3.78 -16.42 -8.21
C GLY A 8 2.60 -15.55 -7.77
N ALA A 9 2.54 -14.27 -8.16
CA ALA A 9 1.40 -13.43 -7.82
C ALA A 9 0.14 -13.89 -8.58
N ARG A 10 -0.93 -14.17 -7.83
CA ARG A 10 -2.22 -14.70 -8.32
C ARG A 10 -3.43 -13.92 -7.83
N GLN A 11 -3.22 -12.81 -7.12
CA GLN A 11 -4.31 -11.96 -6.64
C GLN A 11 -5.26 -11.54 -7.78
N HIS A 12 -6.56 -11.79 -7.59
CA HIS A 12 -7.62 -11.53 -8.57
C HIS A 12 -7.39 -12.25 -9.91
N ASN A 13 -7.03 -11.49 -10.95
CA ASN A 13 -6.86 -12.00 -12.31
C ASN A 13 -5.38 -12.14 -12.72
N LEU A 14 -4.45 -11.98 -11.77
CA LEU A 14 -3.03 -12.24 -12.02
C LEU A 14 -2.81 -13.73 -12.29
N ARG A 15 -2.01 -14.03 -13.32
CA ARG A 15 -1.78 -15.40 -13.80
C ARG A 15 -0.38 -15.87 -13.44
N ASN A 16 -0.14 -16.11 -12.14
CA ASN A 16 1.14 -16.57 -11.61
C ASN A 16 2.32 -15.69 -12.07
N VAL A 17 2.23 -14.39 -11.80
CA VAL A 17 3.16 -13.39 -12.31
C VAL A 17 4.41 -13.32 -11.43
N ASP A 18 5.58 -13.42 -12.07
CA ASP A 18 6.88 -13.15 -11.48
C ASP A 18 7.40 -11.79 -11.98
N VAL A 19 7.81 -10.91 -11.07
CA VAL A 19 8.37 -9.61 -11.44
C VAL A 19 9.41 -9.14 -10.44
N ASP A 20 10.46 -8.49 -10.96
CA ASP A 20 11.50 -7.84 -10.16
C ASP A 20 11.40 -6.33 -10.36
N ILE A 21 11.16 -5.61 -9.27
CA ILE A 21 11.00 -4.14 -9.26
C ILE A 21 12.26 -3.51 -8.67
N PRO A 22 12.98 -2.65 -9.40
CA PRO A 22 14.20 -2.03 -8.90
C PRO A 22 13.88 -1.07 -7.75
N ARG A 23 14.68 -1.13 -6.67
CA ARG A 23 14.50 -0.25 -5.51
C ARG A 23 15.12 1.12 -5.74
N GLY A 24 14.59 2.13 -5.05
CA GLY A 24 15.05 3.52 -5.16
C GLY A 24 14.78 4.15 -6.53
N LYS A 25 13.81 3.63 -7.29
CA LYS A 25 13.42 4.13 -8.60
C LYS A 25 11.94 4.48 -8.61
N LEU A 26 11.57 5.45 -9.45
CA LEU A 26 10.19 5.66 -9.84
C LEU A 26 9.83 4.59 -10.87
N VAL A 27 8.95 3.66 -10.48
CA VAL A 27 8.50 2.57 -11.34
C VAL A 27 7.04 2.80 -11.70
N VAL A 28 6.72 2.74 -12.99
CA VAL A 28 5.37 2.93 -13.50
C VAL A 28 4.83 1.58 -13.99
N VAL A 29 3.70 1.16 -13.42
CA VAL A 29 2.96 -0.03 -13.89
C VAL A 29 1.90 0.42 -14.88
N THR A 30 2.03 0.00 -16.14
CA THR A 30 1.14 0.41 -17.24
C THR A 30 0.44 -0.79 -17.89
N GLY A 31 -0.59 -0.52 -18.70
CA GLY A 31 -1.40 -1.54 -19.39
C GLY A 31 -2.89 -1.17 -19.47
N LEU A 32 -3.63 -1.89 -20.31
CA LEU A 32 -5.06 -1.70 -20.54
C LEU A 32 -5.89 -1.79 -19.26
N SER A 33 -7.07 -1.16 -19.23
CA SER A 33 -8.00 -1.33 -18.11
C SER A 33 -8.29 -2.82 -17.86
N GLY A 34 -8.32 -3.23 -16.60
CA GLY A 34 -8.50 -4.65 -16.23
C GLY A 34 -7.27 -5.55 -16.38
N SER A 35 -6.11 -5.06 -16.84
CA SER A 35 -4.91 -5.88 -17.03
C SER A 35 -4.23 -6.40 -15.75
N GLY A 36 -4.78 -6.10 -14.56
CA GLY A 36 -4.21 -6.53 -13.27
C GLY A 36 -3.23 -5.55 -12.63
N LYS A 37 -3.08 -4.31 -13.14
CA LYS A 37 -2.18 -3.29 -12.56
C LYS A 37 -2.48 -3.03 -11.09
N SER A 38 -3.75 -2.76 -10.78
CA SER A 38 -4.18 -2.49 -9.40
C SER A 38 -4.09 -3.73 -8.54
N SER A 39 -4.33 -4.92 -9.11
CA SER A 39 -4.11 -6.20 -8.45
C SER A 39 -2.67 -6.33 -7.98
N LEU A 40 -1.70 -6.06 -8.86
CA LEU A 40 -0.27 -6.12 -8.53
C LEU A 40 0.15 -5.02 -7.54
N ALA A 41 -0.22 -3.76 -7.81
CA ALA A 41 0.26 -2.61 -7.05
C ALA A 41 -0.42 -2.48 -5.68
N PHE A 42 -1.76 -2.48 -5.64
CA PHE A 42 -2.52 -2.22 -4.42
C PHE A 42 -2.85 -3.51 -3.68
N HIS A 43 -3.40 -4.51 -4.38
CA HIS A 43 -3.90 -5.72 -3.74
C HIS A 43 -2.82 -6.76 -3.46
N THR A 44 -1.61 -6.62 -3.99
CA THR A 44 -0.48 -7.51 -3.69
C THR A 44 0.64 -6.76 -2.96
N LEU A 45 1.28 -5.79 -3.61
CA LEU A 45 2.44 -5.09 -3.02
C LEU A 45 2.09 -4.27 -1.79
N TYR A 46 1.12 -3.36 -1.91
CA TYR A 46 0.70 -2.53 -0.78
C TYR A 46 0.09 -3.39 0.33
N ALA A 47 -0.79 -4.34 -0.01
CA ALA A 47 -1.40 -5.23 0.96
C ALA A 47 -0.35 -5.99 1.79
N GLU A 48 0.64 -6.61 1.15
CA GLU A 48 1.70 -7.33 1.84
C GLU A 48 2.62 -6.38 2.63
N GLY A 49 2.91 -5.18 2.10
CA GLY A 49 3.76 -4.19 2.75
C GLY A 49 3.14 -3.64 4.03
N GLN A 50 1.84 -3.35 4.00
CA GLN A 50 1.08 -2.94 5.19
C GLN A 50 0.94 -4.10 6.18
N ARG A 51 0.62 -5.32 5.71
CA ARG A 51 0.48 -6.51 6.56
C ARG A 51 1.76 -6.78 7.36
N ARG A 52 2.92 -6.83 6.69
CA ARG A 52 4.23 -7.04 7.35
C ARG A 52 4.58 -5.92 8.33
N TYR A 53 4.21 -4.68 8.00
CA TYR A 53 4.43 -3.55 8.91
C TYR A 53 3.60 -3.70 10.19
N VAL A 54 2.31 -4.05 10.09
CA VAL A 54 1.44 -4.31 11.25
C VAL A 54 1.94 -5.50 12.06
N GLU A 55 2.42 -6.56 11.41
CA GLU A 55 3.01 -7.73 12.10
C GLU A 55 4.26 -7.37 12.93
N SER A 56 5.00 -6.34 12.54
CA SER A 56 6.17 -5.86 13.29
C SER A 56 5.81 -5.07 14.56
N LEU A 57 4.55 -4.65 14.72
CA LEU A 57 4.08 -3.91 15.89
C LEU A 57 3.78 -4.84 17.07
N SER A 58 3.62 -4.24 18.26
CA SER A 58 3.31 -4.96 19.49
C SER A 58 1.99 -5.73 19.37
N ALA A 59 1.87 -6.85 20.10
CA ALA A 59 0.65 -7.65 20.12
C ALA A 59 -0.59 -6.83 20.53
N TYR A 60 -0.40 -5.84 21.40
CA TYR A 60 -1.43 -4.89 21.79
C TYR A 60 -1.87 -3.98 20.63
N ALA A 61 -0.93 -3.40 19.88
CA ALA A 61 -1.26 -2.53 18.75
C ALA A 61 -2.01 -3.28 17.64
N ARG A 62 -1.69 -4.57 17.42
CA ARG A 62 -2.37 -5.42 16.42
C ARG A 62 -3.86 -5.67 16.70
N GLN A 63 -4.33 -5.45 17.94
CA GLN A 63 -5.75 -5.59 18.28
C GLN A 63 -6.61 -4.46 17.70
N PHE A 64 -6.00 -3.30 17.40
CA PHE A 64 -6.71 -2.09 16.96
C PHE A 64 -6.48 -1.76 15.48
N LEU A 65 -5.65 -2.54 14.80
CA LEU A 65 -5.29 -2.30 13.42
C LEU A 65 -5.93 -3.35 12.53
N ASP A 66 -6.56 -2.88 11.45
CA ASP A 66 -7.08 -3.76 10.41
C ASP A 66 -5.93 -4.60 9.84
N GLN A 67 -6.04 -5.92 10.01
CA GLN A 67 -5.16 -6.85 9.33
C GLN A 67 -5.66 -7.02 7.91
N LEU A 68 -4.87 -6.56 6.94
CA LEU A 68 -5.13 -6.89 5.55
C LEU A 68 -4.92 -8.38 5.34
N ASP A 69 -5.83 -8.98 4.57
CA ASP A 69 -5.70 -10.36 4.14
C ASP A 69 -4.37 -10.57 3.43
N LYS A 70 -3.74 -11.72 3.71
CA LYS A 70 -2.52 -12.10 3.03
C LYS A 70 -2.84 -12.29 1.55
N PRO A 71 -2.18 -11.57 0.62
CA PRO A 71 -2.45 -11.70 -0.79
C PRO A 71 -2.01 -13.07 -1.32
N GLU A 72 -2.65 -13.51 -2.41
CA GLU A 72 -2.29 -14.76 -3.09
C GLU A 72 -0.98 -14.58 -3.88
N VAL A 73 0.14 -14.89 -3.24
CA VAL A 73 1.49 -14.81 -3.78
C VAL A 73 2.38 -15.87 -3.11
N ASP A 74 3.33 -16.44 -3.84
CA ASP A 74 4.24 -17.45 -3.27
C ASP A 74 5.30 -16.81 -2.37
N ALA A 75 5.97 -15.77 -2.87
CA ALA A 75 6.96 -15.03 -2.11
C ALA A 75 7.06 -13.57 -2.56
N ILE A 76 7.33 -12.70 -1.58
CA ILE A 76 7.78 -11.33 -1.84
C ILE A 76 9.01 -11.04 -0.98
N GLU A 77 10.12 -10.67 -1.61
CA GLU A 77 11.38 -10.33 -0.96
C GLU A 77 11.73 -8.85 -1.18
N GLY A 78 12.47 -8.25 -0.24
CA GLY A 78 12.96 -6.87 -0.37
C GLY A 78 11.88 -5.78 -0.21
N LEU A 79 10.68 -6.14 0.23
CA LEU A 79 9.55 -5.22 0.41
C LEU A 79 9.73 -4.36 1.67
N SER A 80 9.66 -3.04 1.50
CA SER A 80 9.59 -2.06 2.59
C SER A 80 8.15 -1.86 3.08
N PRO A 81 7.93 -1.26 4.26
CA PRO A 81 6.61 -0.75 4.64
C PRO A 81 6.03 0.11 3.51
N ALA A 82 4.77 -0.10 3.19
CA ALA A 82 4.12 0.50 2.02
C ALA A 82 3.02 1.47 2.45
N ILE A 83 2.87 2.56 1.69
CA ILE A 83 1.79 3.54 1.82
C ILE A 83 1.11 3.63 0.46
N ALA A 84 -0.21 3.45 0.42
CA ALA A 84 -1.00 3.70 -0.77
C ALA A 84 -1.53 5.14 -0.75
N ILE A 85 -1.30 5.86 -1.84
CA ILE A 85 -1.90 7.17 -2.07
C ILE A 85 -2.93 6.97 -3.17
N GLU A 86 -4.20 6.96 -2.79
CA GLU A 86 -5.34 6.72 -3.67
C GLU A 86 -6.21 7.97 -3.77
N GLN A 87 -6.96 8.10 -4.87
CA GLN A 87 -8.03 9.09 -5.00
C GLN A 87 -9.31 8.64 -4.27
N ARG A 88 -9.21 8.18 -3.02
CA ARG A 88 -10.40 8.01 -2.18
C ARG A 88 -10.82 9.40 -1.70
N GLY A 89 -12.09 9.77 -1.92
CA GLY A 89 -12.60 11.07 -1.49
C GLY A 89 -12.36 11.28 0.00
N ALA A 90 -11.85 12.47 0.35
CA ALA A 90 -11.81 12.88 1.75
C ALA A 90 -13.24 12.80 2.31
N GLY A 91 -13.40 12.23 3.50
CA GLY A 91 -14.72 12.06 4.12
C GLY A 91 -15.50 13.37 4.13
N ALA A 92 -16.80 13.29 3.83
CA ALA A 92 -17.70 14.43 3.66
C ALA A 92 -18.08 15.11 4.99
N ASN A 93 -17.09 15.39 5.85
CA ASN A 93 -17.31 16.16 7.07
C ASN A 93 -17.28 17.65 6.72
N PRO A 94 -18.38 18.40 6.95
CA PRO A 94 -18.44 19.84 6.64
C PRO A 94 -17.40 20.70 7.37
N ARG A 95 -16.80 20.19 8.45
CA ARG A 95 -15.72 20.88 9.19
C ARG A 95 -14.32 20.55 8.67
N SER A 96 -14.20 19.64 7.70
CA SER A 96 -12.92 19.28 7.09
C SER A 96 -12.55 20.30 6.01
N ILE A 97 -11.43 20.98 6.20
CA ILE A 97 -10.84 21.92 5.26
C ILE A 97 -9.40 21.51 4.94
N ILE A 98 -8.78 22.12 3.92
CA ILE A 98 -7.38 21.84 3.56
C ILE A 98 -6.44 22.02 4.76
N ALA A 99 -6.67 23.06 5.57
CA ALA A 99 -5.85 23.34 6.74
C ALA A 99 -5.97 22.28 7.85
N THR A 100 -7.11 21.59 7.99
CA THR A 100 -7.26 20.50 8.95
C THR A 100 -6.68 19.19 8.40
N ALA A 101 -6.78 18.95 7.09
CA ALA A 101 -6.20 17.76 6.46
C ALA A 101 -4.66 17.77 6.43
N THR A 102 -4.06 18.97 6.42
CA THR A 102 -2.61 19.17 6.44
C THR A 102 -2.07 19.49 7.84
N GLU A 103 -2.94 19.47 8.87
CA GLU A 103 -2.64 19.84 10.26
C GLU A 103 -2.16 21.30 10.46
N ILE A 104 -2.04 22.12 9.41
CA ILE A 104 -1.66 23.54 9.48
C ILE A 104 -2.58 24.33 10.41
N HIS A 105 -3.87 24.00 10.45
CA HIS A 105 -4.83 24.64 11.34
C HIS A 105 -4.44 24.53 12.82
N ASP A 106 -3.87 23.39 13.24
CA ASP A 106 -3.48 23.16 14.63
C ASP A 106 -2.29 24.04 15.04
N TYR A 107 -1.33 24.23 14.12
CA TYR A 107 -0.23 25.17 14.32
C TYR A 107 -0.73 26.62 14.41
N LEU A 108 -1.66 27.01 13.53
CA LEU A 108 -2.20 28.37 13.50
C LEU A 108 -3.01 28.73 14.75
N ARG A 109 -3.58 27.75 15.45
CA ARG A 109 -4.35 27.99 16.69
C ARG A 109 -3.49 28.25 17.91
N ILE A 110 -2.19 27.93 17.84
CA ILE A 110 -1.22 28.13 18.93
C ILE A 110 -0.53 29.50 18.81
N LEU A 111 -0.56 30.12 17.63
CA LEU A 111 -0.07 31.49 17.38
C LEU A 111 -1.01 32.55 17.95
#